data_AF-A0A1F9NBL0-F1
#
_entry.id   AF-A0A1F9NBL0-F1
#
_cell.length_a   1.000
_cell.length_b   1.000
_cell.length_c   1.000
_cell.angle_alpha   90.00
_cell.angle_beta   90.00
_cell.angle_gamma   90.00
#
_symmetry.space_group_name_H-M   'P 1'
#
loop_
_entity.id
_entity.type
_entity.pdbx_description
1 polymer ?
#
loop_
_entity_poly.entity_id
_entity_poly.type
_entity_poly.pdbx_seq_one_letter_code
_entity_poly.pdbx_strand_id
1 'polypeptide(L)'
;MTWQEQLDQAEVAMGDDRYHDALQLCDLAALQGDDARYHAALMRGDVLLQLGDALGALSSYDSVADPDLADAELDCCRGLALFELVRFAEADNALRSALRGQPNLAEAHFALGLIAEIMGTGRDIEYFRKARALAPELYPVTPQLTRNDFEAVVEEAMACLPEPVRQATKGIPILIADVVHPGDLLQSDPPLSPRVLGMFIGVPPTELSLLDAPSEQQPTILLFKRNLERACPSKDILIEEIRTTVLHEVGHAIGLDESALCDLGLE
;
A
#
# COMPACT_ATOMS: atom_id res chain seq x y z
N MET A 1 -23.03 2.93 -25.65
CA MET A 1 -22.14 3.58 -24.69
C MET A 1 -20.82 3.80 -25.39
N THR A 2 -20.32 5.02 -25.43
CA THR A 2 -18.96 5.27 -25.94
C THR A 2 -17.94 4.67 -24.97
N TRP A 3 -16.68 4.53 -25.40
CA TRP A 3 -15.64 4.04 -24.49
C TRP A 3 -15.39 5.01 -23.33
N GLN A 4 -15.51 6.33 -23.56
CA GLN A 4 -15.39 7.33 -22.49
C GLN A 4 -16.47 7.12 -21.43
N GLU A 5 -17.73 6.98 -21.84
CA GLU A 5 -18.85 6.71 -20.93
C GLU A 5 -18.65 5.40 -20.15
N GLN A 6 -17.99 4.40 -20.74
CA GLN A 6 -17.65 3.15 -20.06
C GLN A 6 -16.55 3.34 -19.02
N LEU A 7 -15.50 4.09 -19.33
CA LEU A 7 -14.40 4.35 -18.40
C LEU A 7 -14.84 5.27 -17.25
N ASP A 8 -15.69 6.26 -17.51
CA ASP A 8 -16.31 7.07 -16.44
C ASP A 8 -17.12 6.18 -15.48
N GLN A 9 -17.86 5.20 -16.02
CA GLN A 9 -18.57 4.23 -15.18
C GLN A 9 -17.64 3.25 -14.47
N ALA A 10 -16.48 2.93 -15.06
CA ALA A 10 -15.48 2.09 -14.44
C ALA A 10 -14.85 2.79 -13.24
N GLU A 11 -14.55 4.09 -13.36
CA GLU A 11 -14.06 4.92 -12.26
C GLU A 11 -15.07 5.01 -11.12
N VAL A 12 -16.35 5.24 -11.44
CA VAL A 12 -17.43 5.22 -10.42
C VAL A 12 -17.54 3.84 -9.77
N ALA A 13 -17.49 2.76 -10.57
CA ALA A 13 -17.55 1.41 -10.03
C ALA A 13 -16.35 1.10 -9.12
N MET A 14 -15.16 1.56 -9.46
CA MET A 14 -13.97 1.46 -8.60
C MET A 14 -14.16 2.22 -7.29
N GLY A 15 -14.70 3.45 -7.33
CA GLY A 15 -15.00 4.23 -6.13
C GLY A 15 -16.10 3.63 -5.24
N ASP A 16 -16.94 2.75 -5.78
CA ASP A 16 -17.97 1.99 -5.06
C ASP A 16 -17.48 0.58 -4.63
N ASP A 17 -16.17 0.28 -4.73
CA ASP A 17 -15.58 -1.05 -4.50
C ASP A 17 -16.14 -2.18 -5.41
N ARG A 18 -16.82 -1.83 -6.51
CA ARG A 18 -17.33 -2.76 -7.52
C ARG A 18 -16.28 -3.06 -8.58
N TYR A 19 -15.14 -3.57 -8.14
CA TYR A 19 -13.96 -3.79 -8.98
C TYR A 19 -14.22 -4.73 -10.16
N HIS A 20 -15.05 -5.76 -9.99
CA HIS A 20 -15.38 -6.67 -11.09
C HIS A 20 -16.15 -5.95 -12.21
N ASP A 21 -17.10 -5.09 -11.86
CA ASP A 21 -17.84 -4.28 -12.83
C ASP A 21 -16.91 -3.30 -13.55
N ALA A 22 -16.00 -2.66 -12.81
CA ALA A 22 -15.00 -1.76 -13.37
C ALA A 22 -14.11 -2.46 -14.41
N LEU A 23 -13.63 -3.67 -14.11
CA LEU A 23 -12.84 -4.47 -15.05
C LEU A 23 -13.62 -4.84 -16.31
N GLN A 24 -14.89 -5.25 -16.16
CA GLN A 24 -15.75 -5.55 -17.31
C GLN A 24 -15.95 -4.34 -18.21
N LEU A 25 -16.15 -3.15 -17.61
CA LEU A 25 -16.29 -1.90 -18.37
C LEU A 25 -15.00 -1.54 -19.12
N CYS A 26 -13.83 -1.75 -18.51
CA CYS A 26 -12.54 -1.59 -19.20
C CYS A 26 -12.40 -2.55 -20.39
N ASP A 27 -12.74 -3.82 -20.21
CA ASP A 27 -12.70 -4.82 -21.29
C ASP A 27 -13.61 -4.43 -22.45
N LEU A 28 -14.81 -3.92 -22.17
CA LEU A 28 -15.74 -3.44 -23.20
C LEU A 28 -15.24 -2.18 -23.90
N ALA A 29 -14.63 -1.24 -23.17
CA ALA A 29 -14.05 -0.01 -23.72
C ALA A 29 -12.89 -0.33 -24.68
N ALA A 30 -12.02 -1.27 -24.32
CA ALA A 30 -10.86 -1.67 -25.12
C ALA A 30 -11.23 -2.24 -26.51
N LEU A 31 -12.47 -2.71 -26.70
CA LEU A 31 -12.95 -3.22 -28.00
C LEU A 31 -13.30 -2.10 -29.00
N GLN A 32 -13.35 -0.83 -28.57
CA GLN A 32 -13.83 0.28 -29.40
C GLN A 32 -12.75 0.96 -30.25
N GLY A 33 -11.49 0.49 -30.19
CA GLY A 33 -10.38 0.99 -31.00
C GLY A 33 -9.09 1.13 -30.22
N ASP A 34 -8.00 1.53 -30.89
CA ASP A 34 -6.68 1.57 -30.25
C ASP A 34 -6.53 2.69 -29.21
N ASP A 35 -7.12 3.86 -29.47
CA ASP A 35 -7.19 4.97 -28.51
C ASP A 35 -7.96 4.55 -27.24
N ALA A 36 -9.09 3.86 -27.43
CA ALA A 36 -9.87 3.31 -26.32
C ALA A 36 -9.11 2.22 -25.56
N ARG A 37 -8.35 1.37 -26.26
CA ARG A 37 -7.52 0.31 -25.65
C ARG A 37 -6.46 0.89 -24.73
N TYR A 38 -5.82 1.98 -25.14
CA TYR A 38 -4.85 2.68 -24.30
C TYR A 38 -5.48 3.14 -22.97
N HIS A 39 -6.55 3.94 -23.02
CA HIS A 39 -7.19 4.45 -21.81
C HIS A 39 -7.82 3.34 -20.96
N ALA A 40 -8.37 2.30 -21.59
CA ALA A 40 -8.88 1.13 -20.88
C ALA A 40 -7.78 0.35 -20.17
N ALA A 41 -6.58 0.26 -20.75
CA ALA A 41 -5.44 -0.41 -20.11
C ALA A 41 -4.95 0.36 -18.87
N LEU A 42 -4.94 1.69 -18.93
CA LEU A 42 -4.63 2.55 -17.78
C LEU A 42 -5.66 2.35 -16.65
N MET A 43 -6.95 2.56 -16.94
CA MET A 43 -8.02 2.37 -15.95
C MET A 43 -8.04 0.94 -15.37
N ARG A 44 -7.85 -0.08 -16.21
CA ARG A 44 -7.75 -1.46 -15.76
C ARG A 44 -6.58 -1.66 -14.79
N GLY A 45 -5.43 -1.03 -15.06
CA GLY A 45 -4.28 -1.12 -14.17
C GLY A 45 -4.53 -0.46 -12.81
N ASP A 46 -5.19 0.70 -12.78
CA ASP A 46 -5.56 1.37 -11.54
C ASP A 46 -6.51 0.51 -10.69
N VAL A 47 -7.53 -0.08 -11.32
CA VAL A 47 -8.44 -1.02 -10.67
C VAL A 47 -7.69 -2.23 -10.08
N LEU A 48 -6.70 -2.76 -10.80
CA LEU A 48 -5.90 -3.89 -10.32
C LEU A 48 -4.96 -3.51 -9.17
N LEU A 49 -4.43 -2.28 -9.16
CA LEU A 49 -3.66 -1.78 -8.01
C LEU A 49 -4.54 -1.66 -6.76
N GLN A 50 -5.80 -1.20 -6.90
CA GLN A 50 -6.75 -1.19 -5.77
C GLN A 50 -7.05 -2.60 -5.24
N LEU A 51 -7.09 -3.60 -6.13
CA LEU A 51 -7.22 -5.01 -5.77
C LEU A 51 -5.94 -5.65 -5.21
N GLY A 52 -4.81 -4.93 -5.17
CA GLY A 52 -3.51 -5.46 -4.79
C GLY A 52 -2.82 -6.33 -5.86
N ASP A 53 -3.38 -6.45 -7.06
CA ASP A 53 -2.78 -7.17 -8.19
C ASP A 53 -1.85 -6.27 -8.99
N ALA A 54 -0.73 -5.88 -8.37
CA ALA A 54 0.27 -5.02 -9.00
C ALA A 54 0.92 -5.66 -10.24
N LEU A 55 0.99 -7.00 -10.29
CA LEU A 55 1.53 -7.72 -11.45
C LEU A 55 0.57 -7.66 -12.64
N GLY A 56 -0.73 -7.86 -12.39
CA GLY A 56 -1.78 -7.68 -13.38
C GLY A 56 -1.86 -6.25 -13.87
N ALA A 57 -1.70 -5.27 -12.97
CA ALA A 57 -1.64 -3.86 -13.33
C ALA A 57 -0.46 -3.55 -14.27
N LEU A 58 0.75 -3.99 -13.91
CA LEU A 58 1.93 -3.81 -14.76
C LEU A 58 1.75 -4.46 -16.14
N SER A 59 1.18 -5.67 -16.19
CA SER A 59 0.88 -6.37 -17.44
C SER A 59 -0.13 -5.60 -18.30
N SER A 60 -1.11 -4.97 -17.66
CA SER A 60 -2.09 -4.07 -18.30
C SER A 60 -1.38 -2.91 -18.99
N TYR A 61 -0.51 -2.20 -18.28
CA TYR A 61 0.24 -1.07 -18.80
C TYR A 61 1.22 -1.48 -19.92
N ASP A 62 1.96 -2.57 -19.73
CA ASP A 62 2.91 -3.07 -20.72
C ASP A 62 2.22 -3.50 -22.03
N SER A 63 0.92 -3.85 -22.00
CA SER A 63 0.17 -4.25 -23.19
C SER A 63 -0.07 -3.12 -24.20
N VAL A 64 0.06 -1.86 -23.76
CA VAL A 64 -0.13 -0.65 -24.59
C VAL A 64 1.14 0.20 -24.70
N ALA A 65 2.25 -0.30 -24.16
CA ALA A 65 3.53 0.40 -24.21
C ALA A 65 4.13 0.39 -25.62
N ASP A 66 4.50 1.57 -26.11
CA ASP A 66 5.27 1.75 -27.34
C ASP A 66 6.69 2.25 -26.98
N PRO A 67 7.74 1.45 -27.21
CA PRO A 67 9.13 1.83 -26.89
C PRO A 67 9.62 3.09 -27.63
N ASP A 68 9.01 3.44 -28.75
CA ASP A 68 9.39 4.59 -29.57
C ASP A 68 8.62 5.87 -29.18
N LEU A 69 7.60 5.75 -28.32
CA LEU A 69 6.80 6.86 -27.85
C LEU A 69 7.12 7.20 -26.39
N ALA A 70 7.56 8.44 -26.16
CA ALA A 70 7.70 8.96 -24.80
C ALA A 70 6.31 9.25 -24.22
N ASP A 71 5.86 8.38 -23.31
CA ASP A 71 4.57 8.50 -22.65
C ASP A 71 4.77 8.66 -21.14
N ALA A 72 4.61 9.89 -20.66
CA ALA A 72 4.84 10.21 -19.26
C ALA A 72 3.77 9.67 -18.32
N GLU A 73 2.53 9.52 -18.79
CA GLU A 73 1.43 8.99 -17.98
C GLU A 73 1.63 7.49 -17.79
N LEU A 74 1.86 6.78 -18.89
CA LEU A 74 2.13 5.34 -18.86
C LEU A 74 3.39 5.01 -18.05
N ASP A 75 4.47 5.78 -18.21
CA ASP A 75 5.69 5.61 -17.41
C ASP A 75 5.43 5.83 -15.91
N CYS A 76 4.52 6.75 -15.55
CA CYS A 76 4.12 6.98 -14.16
C CYS A 76 3.37 5.76 -13.61
N CYS A 77 2.32 5.31 -14.31
CA CYS A 77 1.52 4.14 -13.93
C CYS A 77 2.38 2.88 -13.76
N ARG A 78 3.29 2.61 -14.71
CA ARG A 78 4.26 1.51 -14.62
C ARG A 78 5.17 1.65 -13.42
N GLY A 79 5.67 2.85 -13.16
CA GLY A 79 6.50 3.15 -12.01
C GLY A 79 5.81 2.85 -10.67
N LEU A 80 4.52 3.14 -10.56
CA LEU A 80 3.71 2.86 -9.37
C LEU A 80 3.49 1.35 -9.18
N ALA A 81 3.12 0.62 -10.24
CA ALA A 81 3.00 -0.84 -10.16
C ALA A 81 4.33 -1.52 -9.81
N LEU A 82 5.45 -1.04 -10.38
CA LEU A 82 6.79 -1.53 -10.05
C LEU A 82 7.17 -1.24 -8.59
N PHE A 83 6.72 -0.11 -8.03
CA PHE A 83 6.91 0.21 -6.63
C PHE A 83 6.17 -0.78 -5.73
N GLU A 84 4.90 -1.08 -6.02
CA GLU A 84 4.12 -2.09 -5.28
C GLU A 84 4.74 -3.49 -5.38
N LEU A 85 5.39 -3.81 -6.50
CA LEU A 85 6.16 -5.04 -6.69
C LEU A 85 7.56 -5.03 -6.06
N VAL A 86 7.92 -4.00 -5.29
CA VAL A 86 9.24 -3.86 -4.63
C VAL A 86 10.42 -3.80 -5.65
N ARG A 87 10.12 -3.56 -6.93
CA ARG A 87 11.11 -3.42 -8.02
C ARG A 87 11.63 -1.98 -8.08
N PHE A 88 12.17 -1.50 -6.95
CA PHE A 88 12.47 -0.07 -6.73
C PHE A 88 13.41 0.56 -7.74
N ALA A 89 14.39 -0.18 -8.26
CA ALA A 89 15.31 0.34 -9.28
C ALA A 89 14.60 0.61 -10.61
N GLU A 90 13.67 -0.27 -11.00
CA GLU A 90 12.88 -0.12 -12.22
C GLU A 90 11.81 0.96 -12.04
N ALA A 91 11.18 0.99 -10.86
CA ALA A 91 10.25 2.05 -10.48
C ALA A 91 10.91 3.44 -10.54
N ASP A 92 12.09 3.64 -9.93
CA ASP A 92 12.81 4.93 -9.97
C ASP A 92 13.13 5.35 -11.41
N ASN A 93 13.53 4.42 -12.28
CA ASN A 93 13.79 4.70 -13.69
C ASN A 93 12.53 5.15 -14.45
N ALA A 94 11.41 4.42 -14.28
CA ALA A 94 10.14 4.72 -14.92
C ALA A 94 9.58 6.08 -14.46
N LEU A 95 9.55 6.33 -13.14
CA LEU A 95 9.08 7.59 -12.58
C LEU A 95 9.95 8.79 -12.99
N ARG A 96 11.27 8.61 -13.07
CA ARG A 96 12.17 9.65 -13.64
C ARG A 96 11.93 9.88 -15.12
N SER A 97 11.55 8.84 -15.87
CA SER A 97 11.17 8.97 -17.27
C SER A 97 9.90 9.78 -17.43
N ALA A 98 8.86 9.46 -16.65
CA ALA A 98 7.63 10.22 -16.54
C ALA A 98 7.91 11.72 -16.27
N LEU A 99 8.77 12.01 -15.29
CA LEU A 99 9.12 13.39 -14.93
C LEU A 99 9.96 14.15 -15.98
N ARG A 100 10.62 13.45 -16.92
CA ARG A 100 11.26 14.12 -18.07
C ARG A 100 10.23 14.64 -19.06
N GLY A 101 9.15 13.88 -19.29
CA GLY A 101 8.06 14.28 -20.16
C GLY A 101 7.12 15.29 -19.49
N GLN A 102 6.72 15.01 -18.26
CA GLN A 102 5.82 15.85 -17.45
C GLN A 102 6.41 16.11 -16.05
N PRO A 103 7.15 17.22 -15.86
CA PRO A 103 7.84 17.52 -14.60
C PRO A 103 6.94 17.75 -13.37
N ASN A 104 5.64 17.94 -13.59
CA ASN A 104 4.67 18.35 -12.58
C ASN A 104 3.69 17.22 -12.20
N LEU A 105 4.09 15.95 -12.37
CA LEU A 105 3.34 14.80 -11.88
C LEU A 105 3.56 14.63 -10.36
N ALA A 106 2.57 15.04 -9.57
CA ALA A 106 2.65 15.00 -8.11
C ALA A 106 2.88 13.58 -7.58
N GLU A 107 2.19 12.60 -8.16
CA GLU A 107 2.27 11.20 -7.79
C GLU A 107 3.64 10.58 -8.06
N ALA A 108 4.26 10.91 -9.20
CA ALA A 108 5.61 10.46 -9.51
C ALA A 108 6.64 10.99 -8.49
N HIS A 109 6.50 12.26 -8.08
CA HIS A 109 7.33 12.81 -7.00
C HIS A 109 7.06 12.06 -5.69
N PHE A 110 5.81 11.81 -5.33
CA PHE A 110 5.48 11.11 -4.09
C PHE A 110 6.08 9.71 -4.04
N ALA A 111 5.92 8.92 -5.10
CA ALA A 111 6.48 7.57 -5.20
C ALA A 111 8.02 7.56 -5.15
N LEU A 112 8.69 8.50 -5.83
CA LEU A 112 10.15 8.68 -5.69
C LEU A 112 10.57 9.06 -4.27
N GLY A 113 9.74 9.81 -3.55
CA GLY A 113 9.93 10.11 -2.14
C GLY A 113 9.89 8.87 -1.26
N LEU A 114 8.89 8.00 -1.47
CA LEU A 114 8.78 6.71 -0.76
C LEU A 114 9.97 5.79 -1.06
N ILE A 115 10.37 5.67 -2.33
CA ILE A 115 11.55 4.89 -2.72
C ILE A 115 12.80 5.46 -2.05
N ALA A 116 12.99 6.78 -2.08
CA ALA A 116 14.15 7.43 -1.49
C ALA A 116 14.23 7.25 0.03
N GLU A 117 13.08 7.21 0.70
CA GLU A 117 12.93 6.96 2.13
C GLU A 117 13.27 5.52 2.49
N ILE A 118 12.67 4.54 1.82
CA ILE A 118 12.93 3.10 2.03
C ILE A 118 14.41 2.77 1.77
N MET A 119 14.98 3.37 0.72
CA MET A 119 16.38 3.13 0.33
C MET A 119 17.38 4.00 1.11
N GLY A 120 16.93 4.89 2.00
CA GLY A 120 17.80 5.73 2.83
C GLY A 120 18.69 6.71 2.04
N THR A 121 18.25 7.18 0.87
CA THR A 121 19.08 8.03 -0.01
C THR A 121 19.13 9.50 0.42
N GLY A 122 18.28 9.92 1.38
CA GLY A 122 18.22 11.28 1.92
C GLY A 122 17.63 12.34 0.98
N ARG A 123 16.97 11.92 -0.11
CA ARG A 123 16.31 12.82 -1.10
C ARG A 123 14.79 12.87 -0.96
N ASP A 124 14.23 12.07 -0.06
CA ASP A 124 12.81 11.92 0.23
C ASP A 124 12.11 13.26 0.53
N ILE A 125 12.72 14.11 1.36
CA ILE A 125 12.16 15.41 1.75
C ILE A 125 11.87 16.31 0.54
N GLU A 126 12.76 16.33 -0.46
CA GLU A 126 12.57 17.16 -1.65
C GLU A 126 11.40 16.69 -2.50
N TYR A 127 11.32 15.38 -2.71
CA TYR A 127 10.25 14.74 -3.45
C TYR A 127 8.88 14.95 -2.79
N PHE A 128 8.76 14.69 -1.48
CA PHE A 128 7.50 14.91 -0.77
C PHE A 128 7.06 16.38 -0.78
N ARG A 129 8.00 17.32 -0.63
CA ARG A 129 7.71 18.76 -0.75
C ARG A 129 7.20 19.13 -2.13
N LYS A 130 7.76 18.54 -3.19
CA LYS A 130 7.32 18.79 -4.56
C LYS A 130 5.94 18.20 -4.83
N ALA A 131 5.69 16.95 -4.41
CA ALA A 131 4.38 16.31 -4.51
C ALA A 131 3.28 17.14 -3.83
N ARG A 132 3.53 17.57 -2.59
CA ARG A 132 2.61 18.44 -1.82
C ARG A 132 2.37 19.79 -2.48
N ALA A 133 3.40 20.42 -3.06
CA ALA A 133 3.24 21.70 -3.73
C ALA A 133 2.38 21.59 -5.01
N LEU A 134 2.39 20.41 -5.65
CA LEU A 134 1.62 20.14 -6.87
C LEU A 134 0.18 19.71 -6.56
N ALA A 135 -0.03 18.90 -5.52
CA ALA A 135 -1.33 18.39 -5.10
C ALA A 135 -1.46 18.38 -3.56
N PRO A 136 -1.74 19.53 -2.92
CA PRO A 136 -1.77 19.64 -1.46
C PRO A 136 -2.92 18.85 -0.81
N GLU A 137 -4.04 18.69 -1.51
CA GLU A 137 -5.19 17.92 -1.03
C GLU A 137 -4.89 16.41 -1.03
N LEU A 138 -4.13 15.90 -2.01
CA LEU A 138 -3.74 14.48 -2.09
C LEU A 138 -2.55 14.15 -1.19
N TYR A 139 -1.62 15.10 -1.00
CA TYR A 139 -0.40 14.91 -0.21
C TYR A 139 -0.29 15.93 0.92
N PRO A 140 -1.22 15.90 1.91
CA PRO A 140 -1.25 16.89 2.97
C PRO A 140 0.01 16.85 3.84
N VAL A 141 0.15 17.87 4.68
CA VAL A 141 1.13 17.83 5.77
C VAL A 141 0.57 16.89 6.82
N THR A 142 1.27 15.80 7.08
CA THR A 142 0.93 14.92 8.20
C THR A 142 1.81 15.21 9.42
N PRO A 143 1.31 14.95 10.65
CA PRO A 143 2.10 15.13 11.86
C PRO A 143 3.34 14.23 11.85
N GLN A 144 4.49 14.80 12.17
CA GLN A 144 5.69 14.02 12.48
C GLN A 144 5.86 13.99 13.99
N LEU A 145 5.52 12.86 14.60
CA LEU A 145 5.66 12.63 16.02
C LEU A 145 7.12 12.31 16.34
N THR A 146 7.56 12.73 17.52
CA THR A 146 8.80 12.19 18.08
C THR A 146 8.61 10.70 18.37
N ARG A 147 9.71 9.96 18.49
CA ARG A 147 9.64 8.52 18.83
C ARG A 147 8.86 8.28 20.13
N ASN A 148 9.09 9.11 21.15
CA ASN A 148 8.40 8.99 22.44
C ASN A 148 6.90 9.31 22.33
N ASP A 149 6.53 10.33 21.55
CA ASP A 149 5.11 10.66 21.36
C ASP A 149 4.38 9.56 20.58
N PHE A 150 5.06 8.97 19.59
CA PHE A 150 4.53 7.84 18.84
C PHE A 150 4.40 6.58 19.71
N GLU A 151 5.39 6.29 20.56
CA GLU A 151 5.32 5.20 21.54
C GLU A 151 4.14 5.37 22.50
N ALA A 152 3.90 6.58 22.99
CA ALA A 152 2.73 6.88 23.83
C ALA A 152 1.39 6.66 23.08
N VAL A 153 1.34 6.99 21.79
CA VAL A 153 0.18 6.72 20.93
C VAL A 153 -0.05 5.21 20.76
N VAL A 154 1.01 4.44 20.53
CA VAL A 154 0.93 2.97 20.44
C VAL A 154 0.42 2.39 21.76
N GLU A 155 0.96 2.82 22.90
CA GLU A 155 0.49 2.37 24.22
C GLU A 155 -1.01 2.67 24.43
N GLU A 156 -1.46 3.85 24.03
CA GLU A 156 -2.87 4.26 24.07
C GLU A 156 -3.74 3.35 23.19
N ALA A 157 -3.33 3.10 21.94
CA ALA A 157 -4.03 2.18 21.03
C ALA A 157 -4.13 0.75 21.59
N MET A 158 -3.04 0.24 22.17
CA MET A 158 -2.99 -1.08 22.79
C MET A 158 -3.92 -1.20 24.01
N ALA A 159 -4.05 -0.13 24.81
CA ALA A 159 -4.98 -0.09 25.93
C ALA A 159 -6.45 -0.16 25.46
N CYS A 160 -6.73 0.41 24.29
CA CYS A 160 -8.06 0.42 23.65
C CYS A 160 -8.41 -0.87 22.90
N LEU A 161 -7.48 -1.83 22.76
CA LEU A 161 -7.79 -3.13 22.16
C LEU A 161 -8.80 -3.92 23.01
N PRO A 162 -9.71 -4.69 22.39
CA PRO A 162 -10.61 -5.56 23.13
C PRO A 162 -9.88 -6.68 23.87
N GLU A 163 -10.48 -7.15 24.98
CA GLU A 163 -9.84 -8.09 25.92
C GLU A 163 -9.31 -9.38 25.29
N PRO A 164 -10.02 -10.04 24.35
CA PRO A 164 -9.49 -11.25 23.70
C PRO A 164 -8.19 -10.99 22.94
N VAL A 165 -8.10 -9.87 22.21
CA VAL A 165 -6.90 -9.48 21.46
C VAL A 165 -5.78 -9.06 22.41
N ARG A 166 -6.08 -8.33 23.49
CA ARG A 166 -5.08 -8.01 24.53
C ARG A 166 -4.48 -9.25 25.18
N GLN A 167 -5.28 -10.30 25.41
CA GLN A 167 -4.75 -11.56 25.93
C GLN A 167 -3.91 -12.31 24.89
N ALA A 168 -4.31 -12.28 23.61
CA ALA A 168 -3.56 -12.91 22.53
C ALA A 168 -2.20 -12.24 22.26
N THR A 169 -2.13 -10.92 22.36
CA THR A 169 -0.89 -10.12 22.21
C THR A 169 0.01 -10.17 23.44
N LYS A 170 -0.43 -10.77 24.55
CA LYS A 170 0.31 -10.76 25.81
C LYS A 170 1.62 -11.54 25.68
N GLY A 171 2.74 -10.81 25.77
CA GLY A 171 4.09 -11.38 25.67
C GLY A 171 4.65 -11.40 24.24
N ILE A 172 3.88 -10.93 23.25
CA ILE A 172 4.35 -10.66 21.89
C ILE A 172 4.99 -9.26 21.89
N PRO A 173 6.28 -9.11 21.57
CA PRO A 173 6.89 -7.80 21.45
C PRO A 173 6.25 -6.99 20.33
N ILE A 174 6.02 -5.69 20.59
CA ILE A 174 5.63 -4.72 19.57
C ILE A 174 6.81 -3.82 19.32
N LEU A 175 7.32 -3.84 18.09
CA LEU A 175 8.49 -3.10 17.67
C LEU A 175 8.10 -1.98 16.71
N ILE A 176 8.67 -0.80 16.93
CA ILE A 176 8.40 0.37 16.08
C ILE A 176 9.60 0.61 15.17
N ALA A 177 9.41 0.32 13.89
CA ALA A 177 10.36 0.61 12.83
C ALA A 177 10.01 1.95 12.16
N ASP A 178 11.04 2.70 11.76
CA ASP A 178 10.79 3.97 11.04
C ASP A 178 10.28 3.68 9.62
N VAL A 179 10.97 2.80 8.89
CA VAL A 179 10.65 2.37 7.52
C VAL A 179 10.65 0.85 7.42
N VAL A 180 9.93 0.32 6.44
CA VAL A 180 9.96 -1.11 6.12
C VAL A 180 11.27 -1.51 5.45
N HIS A 181 11.78 -2.69 5.79
CA HIS A 181 12.96 -3.24 5.13
C HIS A 181 12.54 -4.01 3.86
N PRO A 182 13.16 -3.75 2.69
CA PRO A 182 12.76 -4.40 1.43
C PRO A 182 12.79 -5.93 1.47
N GLY A 183 13.71 -6.50 2.25
CA GLY A 183 13.81 -7.95 2.40
C GLY A 183 12.61 -8.59 3.11
N ASP A 184 11.87 -7.83 3.91
CA ASP A 184 10.67 -8.33 4.60
C ASP A 184 9.48 -8.38 3.65
N LEU A 185 9.36 -7.40 2.75
CA LEU A 185 8.31 -7.34 1.73
C LEU A 185 8.38 -8.51 0.74
N LEU A 186 9.60 -9.00 0.47
CA LEU A 186 9.89 -10.07 -0.50
C LEU A 186 9.73 -11.49 0.07
N GLN A 187 9.26 -11.64 1.31
CA GLN A 187 9.05 -12.96 1.92
C GLN A 187 7.77 -13.66 1.46
N SER A 188 6.93 -12.97 0.70
CA SER A 188 5.70 -13.50 0.08
C SER A 188 5.74 -13.36 -1.44
N ASP A 189 4.91 -14.14 -2.14
CA ASP A 189 4.70 -14.06 -3.59
C ASP A 189 3.19 -14.02 -3.89
N PRO A 190 2.64 -12.90 -4.40
CA PRO A 190 3.33 -11.63 -4.70
C PRO A 190 3.87 -10.94 -3.43
N PRO A 191 4.85 -10.03 -3.56
CA PRO A 191 5.41 -9.33 -2.41
C PRO A 191 4.37 -8.42 -1.74
N LEU A 192 4.58 -8.15 -0.45
CA LEU A 192 3.76 -7.20 0.30
C LEU A 192 3.96 -5.77 -0.23
N SER A 193 2.88 -4.98 -0.21
CA SER A 193 2.95 -3.57 -0.53
C SER A 193 3.97 -2.85 0.37
N PRO A 194 4.86 -1.99 -0.16
CA PRO A 194 5.74 -1.17 0.66
C PRO A 194 4.99 -0.16 1.56
N ARG A 195 3.69 0.01 1.36
CA ARG A 195 2.82 0.91 2.12
C ARG A 195 2.18 0.24 3.33
N VAL A 196 2.49 -1.03 3.60
CA VAL A 196 2.02 -1.78 4.77
C VAL A 196 2.23 -0.99 6.07
N LEU A 197 1.24 -1.01 6.96
CA LEU A 197 1.22 -0.23 8.21
C LEU A 197 1.83 -0.99 9.39
N GLY A 198 1.67 -2.31 9.40
CA GLY A 198 2.27 -3.22 10.36
C GLY A 198 2.41 -4.62 9.81
N MET A 199 3.19 -5.46 10.48
CA MET A 199 3.45 -6.83 10.03
C MET A 199 3.68 -7.76 11.21
N PHE A 200 3.04 -8.92 11.18
CA PHE A 200 3.35 -10.03 12.09
C PHE A 200 4.53 -10.86 11.55
N ILE A 201 5.60 -10.99 12.34
CA ILE A 201 6.73 -11.88 12.04
C ILE A 201 6.74 -13.04 13.02
N GLY A 202 6.90 -14.26 12.49
CA GLY A 202 7.11 -15.49 13.26
C GLY A 202 5.90 -16.42 13.24
N VAL A 203 6.03 -17.56 13.91
CA VAL A 203 4.92 -18.52 14.06
C VAL A 203 4.13 -18.14 15.31
N PRO A 204 2.81 -17.90 15.20
CA PRO A 204 1.98 -17.61 16.35
C PRO A 204 1.93 -18.80 17.31
N PRO A 205 1.87 -18.56 18.64
CA PRO A 205 1.91 -19.64 19.62
C PRO A 205 0.78 -20.67 19.49
N THR A 206 -0.32 -20.30 18.84
CA THR A 206 -1.50 -21.13 18.59
C THR A 206 -1.26 -22.23 17.54
N GLU A 207 -0.25 -22.08 16.68
CA GLU A 207 0.07 -23.02 15.61
C GLU A 207 1.25 -23.95 15.91
N LEU A 208 1.88 -23.81 17.07
CA LEU A 208 2.98 -24.69 17.48
C LEU A 208 2.47 -26.12 17.76
N SER A 209 2.69 -27.04 16.83
CA SER A 209 2.53 -28.47 17.09
C SER A 209 3.68 -28.99 17.96
N LEU A 210 3.42 -29.97 18.83
CA LEU A 210 4.44 -30.62 19.69
C LEU A 210 5.62 -31.25 18.91
N LEU A 211 5.49 -31.37 17.59
CA LEU A 211 6.45 -31.97 16.68
C LEU A 211 7.26 -30.93 15.88
N ASP A 212 6.89 -29.65 15.94
CA ASP A 212 7.58 -28.61 15.18
C ASP A 212 8.91 -28.27 15.86
N ALA A 213 9.95 -28.10 15.04
CA ALA A 213 11.18 -27.47 15.54
C ALA A 213 10.82 -26.06 16.03
N PRO A 214 11.32 -25.61 17.19
CA PRO A 214 11.02 -24.27 17.68
C PRO A 214 11.40 -23.27 16.59
N SER A 215 10.45 -22.42 16.16
CA SER A 215 10.80 -21.32 15.26
C SER A 215 11.84 -20.46 15.97
N GLU A 216 12.98 -20.19 15.32
CA GLU A 216 14.03 -19.38 15.93
C GLU A 216 13.58 -17.91 16.13
N GLN A 217 12.58 -17.47 15.38
CA GLN A 217 11.97 -16.14 15.53
C GLN A 217 10.79 -16.18 16.52
N GLN A 218 10.92 -15.39 17.58
CA GLN A 218 9.81 -15.09 18.48
C GLN A 218 8.73 -14.30 17.74
N PRO A 219 7.44 -14.63 17.92
CA PRO A 219 6.35 -13.88 17.32
C PRO A 219 6.46 -12.42 17.73
N THR A 220 6.43 -11.51 16.76
CA THR A 220 6.65 -10.07 16.95
C THR A 220 5.74 -9.29 16.01
N ILE A 221 5.17 -8.19 16.50
CA ILE A 221 4.40 -7.26 15.68
C ILE A 221 5.28 -6.04 15.39
N LEU A 222 5.48 -5.74 14.12
CA LEU A 222 6.15 -4.52 13.66
C LEU A 222 5.11 -3.47 13.29
N LEU A 223 5.32 -2.23 13.71
CA LEU A 223 4.57 -1.07 13.27
C LEU A 223 5.50 -0.11 12.52
N PHE A 224 5.10 0.34 11.34
CA PHE A 224 5.90 1.21 10.49
C PHE A 224 5.50 2.67 10.67
N LYS A 225 6.25 3.36 11.55
CA LYS A 225 5.96 4.73 11.98
C LYS A 225 5.71 5.69 10.83
N ARG A 226 6.61 5.74 9.82
CA ARG A 226 6.48 6.71 8.71
C ARG A 226 5.26 6.42 7.83
N ASN A 227 4.88 5.16 7.65
CA ASN A 227 3.68 4.81 6.88
C ASN A 227 2.41 5.19 7.65
N LEU A 228 2.34 4.86 8.95
CA LEU A 228 1.24 5.22 9.83
C LEU A 228 1.03 6.74 9.94
N GLU A 229 2.11 7.50 10.17
CA GLU A 229 2.07 8.97 10.18
C GLU A 229 1.60 9.56 8.86
N ARG A 230 1.85 8.89 7.75
CA ARG A 230 1.51 9.39 6.41
C ARG A 230 0.08 9.04 6.01
N ALA A 231 -0.46 7.94 6.54
CA ALA A 231 -1.86 7.56 6.39
C ALA A 231 -2.79 8.39 7.29
N CYS A 232 -2.30 8.87 8.44
CA CYS A 232 -3.14 9.49 9.47
C CYS A 232 -2.93 11.02 9.57
N PRO A 233 -3.97 11.84 9.34
CA PRO A 233 -3.85 13.29 9.43
C PRO A 233 -3.88 13.83 10.88
N SER A 234 -4.30 13.02 11.86
CA SER A 234 -4.40 13.43 13.27
C SER A 234 -4.01 12.31 14.24
N LYS A 235 -3.73 12.68 15.50
CA LYS A 235 -3.40 11.73 16.57
C LYS A 235 -4.55 10.74 16.83
N ASP A 236 -5.79 11.22 16.83
CA ASP A 236 -6.96 10.38 17.13
C ASP A 236 -7.15 9.31 16.05
N ILE A 237 -7.00 9.69 14.77
CA ILE A 237 -7.04 8.74 13.65
C ILE A 237 -5.85 7.76 13.73
N LEU A 238 -4.67 8.23 14.14
CA LEU A 238 -3.50 7.37 14.29
C LEU A 238 -3.70 6.29 15.37
N ILE A 239 -4.35 6.62 16.49
CA ILE A 239 -4.67 5.64 17.54
C ILE A 239 -5.60 4.55 16.98
N GLU A 240 -6.65 4.97 16.27
CA GLU A 240 -7.60 4.06 15.65
C GLU A 240 -6.94 3.17 14.59
N GLU A 241 -6.11 3.74 13.72
CA GLU A 241 -5.42 3.00 12.66
C GLU A 241 -4.44 1.97 13.23
N ILE A 242 -3.68 2.33 14.28
CA ILE A 242 -2.77 1.38 14.96
C ILE A 242 -3.58 0.25 15.59
N ARG A 243 -4.71 0.56 16.22
CA ARG A 243 -5.60 -0.43 16.83
C ARG A 243 -6.08 -1.43 15.76
N THR A 244 -6.60 -0.94 14.64
CA THR A 244 -7.06 -1.76 13.51
C THR A 244 -5.93 -2.58 12.91
N THR A 245 -4.76 -1.97 12.71
CA THR A 245 -3.57 -2.67 12.19
C THR A 245 -3.18 -3.85 13.09
N VAL A 246 -3.00 -3.62 14.40
CA VAL A 246 -2.63 -4.69 15.33
C VAL A 246 -3.69 -5.80 15.38
N LEU A 247 -4.95 -5.40 15.30
CA LEU A 247 -6.07 -6.33 15.30
C LEU A 247 -6.08 -7.24 14.07
N HIS A 248 -5.84 -6.69 12.87
CA HIS A 248 -5.71 -7.47 11.64
C HIS A 248 -4.52 -8.44 11.71
N GLU A 249 -3.35 -7.94 12.11
CA GLU A 249 -2.13 -8.76 12.21
C GLU A 249 -2.30 -9.92 13.20
N VAL A 250 -2.88 -9.64 14.37
CA VAL A 250 -3.12 -10.67 15.39
C VAL A 250 -4.21 -11.62 14.93
N GLY A 251 -5.31 -11.11 14.36
CA GLY A 251 -6.41 -11.90 13.84
C GLY A 251 -5.95 -12.98 12.87
N HIS A 252 -5.16 -12.60 11.88
CA HIS A 252 -4.55 -13.55 10.95
C HIS A 252 -3.61 -14.53 11.65
N ALA A 253 -2.78 -14.04 12.57
CA ALA A 253 -1.84 -14.89 13.29
C ALA A 253 -2.54 -15.95 14.17
N ILE A 254 -3.66 -15.65 14.80
CA ILE A 254 -4.39 -16.65 15.61
C ILE A 254 -5.46 -17.42 14.84
N GLY A 255 -5.51 -17.27 13.51
CA GLY A 255 -6.44 -17.99 12.63
C GLY A 255 -7.91 -17.60 12.83
N LEU A 256 -8.17 -16.38 13.30
CA LEU A 256 -9.53 -15.83 13.30
C LEU A 256 -9.87 -15.41 11.88
N ASP A 257 -10.98 -15.91 11.36
CA ASP A 257 -11.54 -15.40 10.10
C ASP A 257 -12.13 -13.99 10.31
N GLU A 258 -12.30 -13.23 9.23
CA GLU A 258 -12.86 -11.87 9.28
C GLU A 258 -14.22 -11.80 9.99
N SER A 259 -15.02 -12.89 9.93
CA SER A 259 -16.30 -12.98 10.62
C SER A 259 -16.17 -13.13 12.14
N ALA A 260 -15.17 -13.89 12.60
CA ALA A 260 -14.84 -14.03 14.01
C ALA A 260 -14.21 -12.74 14.55
N LEU A 261 -13.57 -11.93 13.69
CA LEU A 261 -13.18 -10.59 14.05
C LEU A 261 -14.43 -9.72 14.28
N CYS A 262 -15.40 -9.69 13.35
CA CYS A 262 -16.65 -8.94 13.52
C CYS A 262 -17.41 -9.29 14.83
N ASP A 263 -17.54 -10.58 15.14
CA ASP A 263 -18.26 -11.07 16.32
C ASP A 263 -17.62 -10.67 17.66
N LEU A 264 -16.32 -10.33 17.65
CA LEU A 264 -15.59 -9.83 18.81
C LEU A 264 -15.72 -8.30 19.00
N GLY A 265 -16.52 -7.64 18.15
CA GLY A 265 -16.70 -6.18 18.15
C GLY A 265 -15.54 -5.44 17.50
N LEU A 266 -15.02 -5.99 16.39
CA LEU A 266 -13.81 -5.54 15.70
C LEU A 266 -14.07 -4.86 14.34
N GLU A 267 -15.24 -4.24 14.17
CA GLU A 267 -15.51 -3.21 13.16
C GLU A 267 -15.90 -1.88 13.83
#